data_AF-A0A4Q9KCK5-F1
#
_entry.id   AF-A0A4Q9KCK5-F1
#
_cell.length_a   1.000
_cell.length_b   1.000
_cell.length_c   1.000
_cell.angle_alpha   90.00
_cell.angle_beta   90.00
_cell.angle_gamma   90.00
#
_symmetry.space_group_name_H-M   'P 1'
#
loop_
_entity.id
_entity.type
_entity.pdbx_description
1 polymer ?
#
loop_
_entity_poly.entity_id
_entity_poly.type
_entity_poly.pdbx_seq_one_letter_code
_entity_poly.pdbx_strand_id
1 'polypeptide(L)'
;MDAVALLVRDALGSFDGYDLRFFDDPADMRAELLRLDAEVGLARLVAGFAWPWVSKSDKGAFDITVDRLALRWNATDKDWINAPGSVLEVGSIHTVQGYDLNYAGVIIGPDLRYDEASARIVVDRANYHDKKGKENNPKLGRQVTDDDLLTYITNIYAVLLTRGMRGTFVYVCDPALREHLRPFFSANSGKAG
;
A
#
# COMPACT_ATOMS: atom_id res chain seq x y z
N MET A 1 15.31 14.11 4.30
CA MET A 1 14.82 13.31 3.16
C MET A 1 13.78 12.37 3.72
N ASP A 2 12.60 12.32 3.11
CA ASP A 2 11.45 11.57 3.63
C ASP A 2 11.67 10.07 3.50
N ALA A 3 11.35 9.29 4.54
CA ALA A 3 11.60 7.85 4.57
C ALA A 3 10.87 7.09 3.44
N VAL A 4 9.63 7.47 3.11
CA VAL A 4 8.90 6.90 1.95
C VAL A 4 9.60 7.23 0.63
N ALA A 5 10.03 8.47 0.45
CA ALA A 5 10.71 8.92 -0.77
C ALA A 5 12.10 8.29 -0.93
N LEU A 6 12.84 8.17 0.19
CA LEU A 6 14.13 7.48 0.24
C LEU A 6 13.95 6.01 -0.09
N LEU A 7 12.89 5.38 0.43
CA LEU A 7 12.64 3.97 0.17
C LEU A 7 12.18 3.69 -1.26
N VAL A 8 11.37 4.57 -1.86
CA VAL A 8 11.04 4.51 -3.30
C VAL A 8 12.31 4.64 -4.14
N ARG A 9 13.23 5.55 -3.77
CA ARG A 9 14.51 5.71 -4.49
C ARG A 9 15.48 4.55 -4.28
N ASP A 10 15.64 4.06 -3.05
CA ASP A 10 16.65 3.08 -2.67
C ASP A 10 16.21 1.65 -2.99
N ALA A 11 14.92 1.32 -2.82
CA ALA A 11 14.42 -0.04 -3.03
C ALA A 11 13.99 -0.31 -4.48
N LEU A 12 13.63 0.73 -5.25
CA LEU A 12 13.12 0.61 -6.62
C LEU A 12 14.03 1.29 -7.65
N GLY A 13 15.27 1.59 -7.25
CA GLY A 13 16.31 2.18 -8.09
C GLY A 13 16.72 1.23 -9.23
N SER A 14 16.37 1.62 -10.47
CA SER A 14 16.83 1.12 -11.77
C SER A 14 17.29 -0.35 -11.82
N PHE A 15 16.41 -1.29 -11.48
CA PHE A 15 16.58 -2.65 -11.98
C PHE A 15 16.14 -2.66 -13.45
N ASP A 16 17.02 -3.08 -14.35
CA ASP A 16 16.66 -3.22 -15.77
C ASP A 16 15.44 -4.14 -15.90
N GLY A 17 14.37 -3.60 -16.51
CA GLY A 17 13.12 -4.32 -16.72
C GLY A 17 12.14 -4.29 -15.54
N TYR A 18 12.42 -3.58 -14.44
CA TYR A 18 11.46 -3.40 -13.36
C TYR A 18 10.41 -2.35 -13.69
N ASP A 19 9.15 -2.75 -13.67
CA ASP A 19 8.02 -1.92 -14.05
C ASP A 19 7.43 -1.17 -12.86
N LEU A 20 7.97 0.04 -12.61
CA LEU A 20 7.47 0.95 -11.58
C LEU A 20 6.54 2.00 -12.20
N ARG A 21 5.27 2.03 -11.77
CA ARG A 21 4.29 3.00 -12.28
C ARG A 21 3.52 3.68 -11.16
N PHE A 22 3.19 4.95 -11.39
CA PHE A 22 2.37 5.76 -10.49
C PHE A 22 1.05 6.07 -11.18
N PHE A 23 -0.07 5.73 -10.53
CA PHE A 23 -1.41 5.85 -11.09
C PHE A 23 -2.19 6.99 -10.44
N ASP A 24 -2.95 7.72 -11.26
CA ASP A 24 -3.86 8.78 -10.81
C ASP A 24 -5.28 8.26 -10.54
N ASP A 25 -5.63 7.10 -11.10
CA ASP A 25 -6.93 6.43 -10.91
C ASP A 25 -6.69 4.98 -10.39
N PRO A 26 -7.28 4.59 -9.25
CA PRO A 26 -7.09 3.27 -8.68
C PRO A 26 -7.78 2.17 -9.51
N ALA A 27 -8.81 2.51 -10.30
CA ALA A 27 -9.49 1.57 -11.19
C ALA A 27 -8.60 1.19 -12.37
N ASP A 28 -7.84 2.15 -12.93
CA ASP A 28 -6.86 1.89 -13.99
C ASP A 28 -5.73 0.99 -13.49
N MET A 29 -5.21 1.28 -12.29
CA MET A 29 -4.21 0.44 -11.64
C MET A 29 -4.73 -1.00 -11.45
N ARG A 30 -5.97 -1.15 -10.99
CA ARG A 30 -6.59 -2.46 -10.81
C ARG A 30 -6.79 -3.20 -12.12
N ALA A 31 -7.23 -2.51 -13.17
CA ALA A 31 -7.42 -3.11 -14.49
C ALA A 31 -6.11 -3.69 -15.04
N GLU A 32 -5.00 -2.94 -14.92
CA GLU A 32 -3.69 -3.42 -15.36
C GLU A 32 -3.20 -4.61 -14.53
N LEU A 33 -3.40 -4.60 -13.21
CA LEU A 33 -3.05 -5.75 -12.36
C LEU A 33 -3.85 -7.00 -12.72
N LEU A 34 -5.14 -6.87 -13.01
CA LEU A 34 -5.97 -8.01 -13.44
C LEU A 34 -5.50 -8.58 -14.79
N ARG A 35 -5.10 -7.70 -15.72
CA ARG A 35 -4.51 -8.10 -17.00
C ARG A 35 -3.20 -8.87 -16.79
N LEU A 36 -2.30 -8.35 -15.95
CA LEU A 36 -1.02 -8.99 -15.63
C LEU A 36 -1.21 -10.28 -14.85
N ASP A 37 -2.18 -10.38 -13.94
CA ASP A 37 -2.47 -11.63 -13.23
C ASP A 37 -2.88 -12.74 -14.21
N ALA A 38 -3.68 -12.42 -15.22
CA ALA A 38 -4.07 -13.38 -16.25
C ALA A 38 -2.89 -13.84 -17.12
N GLU A 39 -1.83 -13.03 -17.24
CA GLU A 39 -0.66 -13.31 -18.06
C GLU A 39 0.43 -14.06 -17.29
N VAL A 40 0.76 -13.59 -16.08
CA VAL A 40 1.91 -14.08 -15.31
C VAL A 40 1.55 -14.63 -13.94
N GLY A 41 0.30 -14.47 -13.50
CA GLY A 41 -0.16 -14.83 -12.15
C GLY A 41 0.51 -13.99 -11.05
N LEU A 42 0.00 -14.14 -9.82
CA LEU A 42 0.55 -13.47 -8.63
C LEU A 42 0.70 -11.94 -8.79
N ALA A 43 -0.23 -11.31 -9.51
CA ALA A 43 -0.41 -9.87 -9.46
C ALA A 43 -1.52 -9.55 -8.46
N ARG A 44 -1.21 -8.82 -7.39
CA ARG A 44 -2.16 -8.60 -6.27
C ARG A 44 -2.23 -7.13 -5.88
N LEU A 45 -3.44 -6.68 -5.56
CA LEU A 45 -3.64 -5.44 -4.83
C LEU A 45 -3.35 -5.66 -3.34
N VAL A 46 -2.64 -4.72 -2.75
CA VAL A 46 -2.28 -4.70 -1.33
C VAL A 46 -2.38 -3.28 -0.77
N ALA A 47 -2.59 -3.16 0.54
CA ALA A 47 -2.65 -1.87 1.20
C ALA A 47 -2.24 -1.95 2.68
N GLY A 48 -1.86 -0.79 3.24
CA GLY A 48 -1.78 -0.60 4.68
C GLY A 48 -3.17 -0.73 5.30
N PHE A 49 -3.25 -0.97 6.61
CA PHE A 49 -4.52 -1.25 7.30
C PHE A 49 -5.31 0.05 7.56
N ALA A 50 -5.63 0.77 6.49
CA ALA A 50 -6.10 2.15 6.49
C ALA A 50 -7.64 2.28 6.41
N TRP A 51 -8.36 1.16 6.47
CA TRP A 51 -9.82 1.11 6.46
C TRP A 51 -10.35 0.10 7.47
N PRO A 52 -11.60 0.27 7.96
CA PRO A 52 -12.28 -0.75 8.75
C PRO A 52 -12.44 -2.04 7.95
N TRP A 53 -12.54 -3.18 8.65
CA TRP A 53 -12.79 -4.47 8.03
C TRP A 53 -14.21 -4.95 8.34
N VAL A 54 -15.18 -4.31 7.68
CA VAL A 54 -16.62 -4.56 7.82
C VAL A 54 -16.99 -5.92 7.23
N SER A 55 -16.33 -6.34 6.15
CA SER A 55 -16.58 -7.60 5.45
C SER A 55 -16.21 -8.85 6.25
N LYS A 56 -15.51 -8.66 7.37
CA LYS A 56 -15.24 -9.71 8.34
C LYS A 56 -16.53 -10.25 8.95
N SER A 57 -17.47 -9.36 9.27
CA SER A 57 -18.80 -9.70 9.83
C SER A 57 -19.91 -9.75 8.78
N ASP A 58 -19.82 -8.95 7.72
CA ASP A 58 -20.82 -8.90 6.64
C ASP A 58 -20.17 -9.18 5.28
N LYS A 59 -20.28 -10.40 4.78
CA LYS A 59 -19.63 -10.81 3.53
C LYS A 59 -20.09 -10.04 2.28
N GLY A 60 -21.23 -9.35 2.34
CA GLY A 60 -21.72 -8.49 1.27
C GLY A 60 -21.14 -7.07 1.29
N ALA A 61 -20.52 -6.65 2.39
CA ALA A 61 -19.98 -5.31 2.53
C ALA A 61 -18.64 -5.13 1.81
N PHE A 62 -18.37 -3.89 1.39
CA PHE A 62 -17.06 -3.45 0.93
C PHE A 62 -16.34 -2.74 2.05
N ASP A 63 -15.03 -2.95 2.15
CA ASP A 63 -14.18 -2.42 3.21
C ASP A 63 -13.49 -1.11 2.80
N ILE A 64 -13.00 -1.10 1.55
CA ILE A 64 -12.16 -0.04 1.00
C ILE A 64 -12.97 0.63 -0.09
N THR A 65 -13.21 1.92 0.07
CA THR A 65 -13.78 2.77 -0.99
C THR A 65 -12.78 3.86 -1.30
N VAL A 66 -12.30 3.88 -2.53
CA VAL A 66 -11.35 4.87 -3.05
C VAL A 66 -11.86 5.32 -4.41
N ASP A 67 -12.16 6.61 -4.54
CA ASP A 67 -12.86 7.16 -5.70
C ASP A 67 -14.13 6.35 -6.05
N ARG A 68 -14.15 5.69 -7.22
CA ARG A 68 -15.28 4.86 -7.68
C ARG A 68 -15.07 3.37 -7.43
N LEU A 69 -13.95 3.01 -6.82
CA LEU A 69 -13.55 1.63 -6.61
C LEU A 69 -13.95 1.17 -5.21
N ALA A 70 -14.73 0.09 -5.14
CA ALA A 70 -15.12 -0.58 -3.91
C ALA A 70 -14.48 -1.97 -3.85
N LEU A 71 -13.72 -2.24 -2.79
CA LEU A 71 -12.93 -3.47 -2.61
C LEU A 71 -13.17 -4.08 -1.23
N ARG A 72 -12.85 -5.36 -1.12
CA ARG A 72 -12.84 -6.10 0.14
C ARG A 72 -11.42 -6.43 0.54
N TRP A 73 -11.15 -6.42 1.83
CA TRP A 73 -9.95 -7.05 2.39
C TRP A 73 -9.94 -8.55 2.08
N ASN A 74 -8.76 -9.14 2.21
CA ASN A 74 -8.52 -10.57 2.11
C ASN A 74 -9.57 -11.40 2.88
N ALA A 75 -10.21 -12.39 2.26
CA ALA A 75 -11.24 -13.20 2.94
C ALA A 75 -10.68 -14.18 3.98
N THR A 76 -9.38 -14.53 3.87
CA THR A 76 -8.66 -15.45 4.76
C THR A 76 -7.34 -14.84 5.21
N ASP A 77 -6.90 -15.18 6.41
CA ASP A 77 -5.61 -14.76 6.96
C ASP A 77 -4.47 -15.71 6.56
N LYS A 78 -4.80 -16.93 6.11
CA LYS A 78 -3.84 -17.97 5.75
C LYS A 78 -3.88 -18.23 4.25
N ASP A 79 -2.70 -18.27 3.65
CA ASP A 79 -2.49 -18.61 2.25
C ASP A 79 -3.39 -17.83 1.27
N TRP A 80 -3.69 -16.58 1.63
CA TRP A 80 -4.61 -15.73 0.87
C TRP A 80 -4.19 -15.55 -0.58
N ILE A 81 -2.88 -15.44 -0.85
CA ILE A 81 -2.33 -15.20 -2.18
C ILE A 81 -2.75 -16.30 -3.18
N ASN A 82 -2.87 -17.54 -2.70
CA ASN A 82 -3.26 -18.70 -3.50
C ASN A 82 -4.77 -19.00 -3.43
N ALA A 83 -5.52 -18.27 -2.60
CA ALA A 83 -6.95 -18.49 -2.45
C ALA A 83 -7.70 -18.10 -3.74
N PRO A 84 -8.71 -18.88 -4.17
CA PRO A 84 -9.56 -18.51 -5.28
C PRO A 84 -10.23 -17.15 -5.07
N GLY A 85 -10.19 -16.29 -6.08
CA GLY A 85 -10.77 -14.95 -6.01
C GLY A 85 -9.92 -13.89 -5.29
N SER A 86 -8.76 -14.25 -4.73
CA SER A 86 -7.85 -13.31 -4.04
C SER A 86 -7.40 -12.13 -4.91
N VAL A 87 -7.32 -12.31 -6.23
CA VAL A 87 -7.03 -11.23 -7.19
C VAL A 87 -8.08 -10.11 -7.18
N LEU A 88 -9.31 -10.40 -6.72
CA LEU A 88 -10.40 -9.41 -6.60
C LEU A 88 -10.43 -8.72 -5.23
N GLU A 89 -9.58 -9.15 -4.30
CA GLU A 89 -9.48 -8.66 -2.93
C GLU A 89 -8.22 -7.81 -2.76
N VAL A 90 -8.10 -7.15 -1.61
CA VAL A 90 -6.91 -6.41 -1.20
C VAL A 90 -6.23 -7.13 -0.05
N GLY A 91 -4.97 -7.48 -0.24
CA GLY A 91 -4.14 -8.08 0.81
C GLY A 91 -3.71 -7.04 1.82
N SER A 92 -3.86 -7.35 3.10
CA SER A 92 -3.21 -6.58 4.17
C SER A 92 -1.73 -6.95 4.29
N ILE A 93 -0.97 -6.12 5.02
CA ILE A 93 0.42 -6.43 5.39
C ILE A 93 0.57 -7.81 6.03
N HIS A 94 -0.41 -8.23 6.84
CA HIS A 94 -0.39 -9.50 7.57
C HIS A 94 -0.51 -10.73 6.67
N THR A 95 -1.12 -10.59 5.49
CA THR A 95 -1.32 -11.71 4.55
C THR A 95 -0.28 -11.78 3.44
N VAL A 96 0.38 -10.65 3.13
CA VAL A 96 1.42 -10.61 2.10
C VAL A 96 2.83 -10.84 2.66
N GLN A 97 3.02 -10.65 3.97
CA GLN A 97 4.33 -10.82 4.58
C GLN A 97 4.89 -12.23 4.37
N GLY A 98 6.09 -12.30 3.77
CA GLY A 98 6.79 -13.57 3.50
C GLY A 98 6.52 -14.16 2.11
N TYR A 99 5.75 -13.47 1.27
CA TYR A 99 5.55 -13.84 -0.13
C TYR A 99 6.10 -12.75 -1.05
N ASP A 100 6.60 -13.20 -2.20
CA ASP A 100 6.94 -12.33 -3.31
C ASP A 100 5.85 -12.43 -4.39
N LEU A 101 5.49 -11.29 -4.98
CA LEU A 101 4.48 -11.16 -6.01
C LEU A 101 5.18 -10.93 -7.35
N ASN A 102 4.60 -11.39 -8.47
CA ASN A 102 5.10 -10.94 -9.76
C ASN A 102 4.88 -9.43 -9.91
N TYR A 103 3.68 -8.96 -9.56
CA TYR A 103 3.34 -7.53 -9.50
C TYR A 103 2.59 -7.18 -8.22
N ALA A 104 2.98 -6.08 -7.59
CA ALA A 104 2.27 -5.53 -6.44
C ALA A 104 1.57 -4.22 -6.82
N GLY A 105 0.27 -4.14 -6.59
CA GLY A 105 -0.46 -2.87 -6.63
C GLY A 105 -0.65 -2.33 -5.22
N VAL A 106 0.08 -1.27 -4.86
CA VAL A 106 0.06 -0.71 -3.52
C VAL A 106 -0.85 0.51 -3.48
N ILE A 107 -1.91 0.42 -2.69
CA ILE A 107 -2.76 1.57 -2.34
C ILE A 107 -2.21 2.16 -1.03
N ILE A 108 -1.62 3.34 -1.10
CA ILE A 108 -1.30 4.14 0.09
C ILE A 108 -2.60 4.80 0.56
N GLY A 109 -3.08 4.34 1.71
CA GLY A 109 -4.36 4.69 2.26
C GLY A 109 -4.41 6.04 2.96
N PRO A 110 -5.59 6.42 3.48
CA PRO A 110 -5.81 7.70 4.17
C PRO A 110 -5.21 7.75 5.58
N ASP A 111 -4.45 6.73 6.00
CA ASP A 111 -3.67 6.71 7.24
C ASP A 111 -2.37 7.52 7.16
N LEU A 112 -1.93 7.89 5.94
CA LEU A 112 -0.87 8.87 5.69
C LEU A 112 -1.42 10.06 4.91
N ARG A 113 -0.96 11.27 5.27
CA ARG A 113 -1.25 12.52 4.57
C ARG A 113 -0.01 13.39 4.46
N TYR A 114 -0.04 14.38 3.60
CA TYR A 114 0.98 15.42 3.57
C TYR A 114 0.43 16.73 4.16
N ASP A 115 1.10 17.21 5.21
CA ASP A 115 0.81 18.52 5.79
C ASP A 115 1.68 19.57 5.08
N GLU A 116 1.07 20.30 4.14
CA GLU A 116 1.74 21.35 3.35
C GLU A 116 2.27 22.50 4.22
N ALA A 117 1.63 22.80 5.36
CA ALA A 117 2.03 23.91 6.21
C ALA A 117 3.35 23.61 6.95
N SER A 118 3.55 22.36 7.36
CA SER A 118 4.78 21.91 8.01
C SER A 118 5.72 21.13 7.08
N ALA A 119 5.36 21.01 5.80
CA ALA A 119 6.09 20.32 4.74
C ALA A 119 6.51 18.89 5.13
N ARG A 120 5.62 18.13 5.78
CA ARG A 120 5.92 16.79 6.29
C ARG A 120 4.78 15.80 6.07
N ILE A 121 5.14 14.53 5.95
CA ILE A 121 4.17 13.44 6.02
C ILE A 121 3.70 13.30 7.47
N VAL A 122 2.39 13.18 7.66
CA VAL A 122 1.75 13.00 8.97
C VAL A 122 0.83 11.79 8.95
N VAL A 123 0.60 11.21 10.12
CA VAL A 123 -0.36 10.11 10.28
C VAL A 123 -1.77 10.65 10.49
N ASP A 124 -2.76 10.00 9.88
CA ASP A 124 -4.14 10.08 10.32
C ASP A 124 -4.49 8.88 11.21
N ARG A 125 -4.47 9.10 12.52
CA ARG A 125 -4.81 8.06 13.49
C ARG A 125 -6.23 7.54 13.34
N ALA A 126 -7.18 8.35 12.87
CA ALA A 126 -8.56 7.91 12.76
C ALA A 126 -8.69 6.81 11.69
N ASN A 127 -7.86 6.91 10.65
CA ASN A 127 -7.88 5.98 9.51
C ASN A 127 -6.89 4.82 9.65
N TYR A 128 -6.08 4.75 10.71
CA TYR A 128 -5.24 3.57 10.94
C TYR A 128 -5.99 2.52 11.78
N HIS A 129 -6.33 1.36 11.22
CA HIS A 129 -7.23 0.38 11.86
C HIS A 129 -6.55 -0.88 12.41
N ASP A 130 -5.23 -1.02 12.29
CA ASP A 130 -4.51 -2.11 12.96
C ASP A 130 -4.32 -1.79 14.45
N LYS A 131 -5.03 -2.56 15.28
CA LYS A 131 -5.02 -2.40 16.73
C LYS A 131 -3.63 -2.63 17.32
N LYS A 132 -2.86 -3.59 16.80
CA LYS A 132 -1.52 -3.92 17.35
C LYS A 132 -0.55 -2.77 17.17
N GLY A 133 -0.62 -2.06 16.05
CA GLY A 133 0.23 -0.88 15.81
C GLY A 133 -0.10 0.30 16.74
N LYS A 134 -1.28 0.32 17.37
CA LYS A 134 -1.70 1.33 18.35
C LYS A 134 -1.59 0.88 19.81
N GLU A 135 -1.18 -0.37 20.07
CA GLU A 135 -1.13 -0.90 21.42
C GLU A 135 -0.07 -0.19 22.25
N ASN A 136 -0.52 0.59 23.23
CA ASN A 136 0.34 1.08 24.30
C ASN A 136 0.92 -0.12 25.06
N ASN A 137 2.16 0.00 25.53
CA ASN A 137 2.74 -1.00 26.43
C ASN A 137 2.66 -0.49 27.88
N PRO A 138 1.63 -0.88 28.66
CA PRO A 138 1.40 -0.32 29.99
C PRO A 138 2.50 -0.75 30.97
N LYS A 139 3.16 -1.89 30.71
CA LYS A 139 4.25 -2.41 31.54
C LYS A 139 5.53 -1.56 31.44
N LEU A 140 5.70 -0.82 30.34
CA LEU A 140 6.84 0.08 30.12
C LEU A 140 6.46 1.57 30.27
N GLY A 141 5.19 1.88 30.60
CA GLY A 141 4.70 3.25 30.71
C GLY A 141 4.78 4.07 29.41
N ARG A 142 4.94 3.41 28.25
CA ARG A 142 5.14 4.08 26.95
C ARG A 142 3.83 4.19 26.18
N GLN A 143 3.43 5.42 25.88
CA GLN A 143 2.37 5.72 24.93
C GLN A 143 2.94 5.81 23.52
N VAL A 144 2.21 5.28 22.53
CA VAL A 144 2.60 5.37 21.11
C VAL A 144 2.38 6.78 20.61
N THR A 145 3.45 7.50 20.25
CA THR A 145 3.38 8.85 19.68
C THR A 145 3.03 8.85 18.19
N ASP A 146 2.73 10.02 17.62
CA ASP A 146 2.45 10.14 16.18
C ASP A 146 3.68 9.78 15.36
N ASP A 147 4.87 10.12 15.84
CA ASP A 147 6.14 9.78 15.18
C ASP A 147 6.44 8.28 15.24
N ASP A 148 6.17 7.63 16.39
CA ASP A 148 6.26 6.17 16.53
C ASP A 148 5.33 5.49 15.52
N LEU A 149 4.10 6.00 15.38
CA LEU A 149 3.10 5.47 14.47
C LEU A 149 3.45 5.76 13.00
N LEU A 150 3.98 6.95 12.69
CA LEU A 150 4.43 7.33 11.35
C LEU A 150 5.54 6.40 10.88
N THR A 151 6.50 6.12 11.76
CA THR A 151 7.58 5.16 11.49
C THR A 151 7.00 3.77 11.23
N TYR A 152 6.06 3.31 12.05
CA TYR A 152 5.43 2.01 11.88
C TYR A 152 4.66 1.87 10.55
N ILE A 153 3.81 2.84 10.24
CA ILE A 153 3.01 2.85 9.01
C ILE A 153 3.90 2.98 7.77
N THR A 154 4.94 3.83 7.84
CA THR A 154 5.92 3.96 6.75
C THR A 154 6.64 2.63 6.49
N ASN A 155 7.02 1.91 7.54
CA ASN A 155 7.63 0.58 7.41
C ASN A 155 6.68 -0.45 6.81
N ILE A 156 5.37 -0.37 7.11
CA ILE A 156 4.37 -1.22 6.44
C ILE A 156 4.38 -0.95 4.94
N TYR A 157 4.22 0.31 4.52
CA TYR A 157 4.19 0.65 3.09
C TYR A 157 5.50 0.31 2.40
N ALA A 158 6.63 0.48 3.08
CA ALA A 158 7.92 0.05 2.59
C ALA A 158 7.98 -1.44 2.26
N VAL A 159 7.50 -2.27 3.19
CA VAL A 159 7.38 -3.70 2.95
C VAL A 159 6.46 -3.98 1.77
N LEU A 160 5.32 -3.30 1.64
CA LEU A 160 4.37 -3.53 0.53
C LEU A 160 4.96 -3.16 -0.84
N LEU A 161 5.60 -1.98 -0.92
CA LEU A 161 6.21 -1.45 -2.15
C LEU A 161 7.32 -2.36 -2.70
N THR A 162 7.92 -3.19 -1.85
CA THR A 162 9.03 -4.07 -2.20
C THR A 162 8.61 -5.53 -2.47
N ARG A 163 7.30 -5.84 -2.45
CA ARG A 163 6.81 -7.22 -2.70
C ARG A 163 6.79 -7.61 -4.17
N GLY A 164 6.70 -6.64 -5.08
CA GLY A 164 6.68 -6.90 -6.52
C GLY A 164 8.08 -7.21 -7.03
N MET A 165 8.25 -8.39 -7.66
CA MET A 165 9.52 -8.82 -8.26
C MET A 165 9.73 -8.28 -9.66
N ARG A 166 8.67 -8.19 -10.46
CA ARG A 166 8.72 -7.66 -11.85
C ARG A 166 8.30 -6.20 -11.92
N GLY A 167 7.43 -5.77 -11.03
CA GLY A 167 6.97 -4.40 -10.97
C GLY A 167 6.10 -4.10 -9.77
N THR A 168 6.00 -2.81 -9.46
CA THR A 168 5.14 -2.27 -8.41
C THR A 168 4.39 -1.07 -8.96
N PHE A 169 3.08 -1.07 -8.77
CA PHE A 169 2.20 0.04 -9.10
C PHE A 169 1.76 0.74 -7.83
N VAL A 170 1.68 2.06 -7.87
CA VAL A 170 1.37 2.86 -6.69
C VAL A 170 0.22 3.80 -6.98
N TYR A 171 -0.74 3.84 -6.06
CA TYR A 171 -1.77 4.87 -5.97
C TYR A 171 -1.77 5.45 -4.56
N VAL A 172 -1.99 6.75 -4.43
CA VAL A 172 -1.98 7.47 -3.15
C VAL A 172 -3.33 8.17 -2.95
N CYS A 173 -4.02 7.89 -1.83
CA CYS A 173 -5.34 8.43 -1.55
C CYS A 173 -5.33 9.93 -1.27
N ASP A 174 -4.40 10.41 -0.44
CA ASP A 174 -4.30 11.83 -0.09
C ASP A 174 -3.73 12.63 -1.27
N PRO A 175 -4.45 13.64 -1.80
CA PRO A 175 -4.00 14.39 -2.98
C PRO A 175 -2.69 15.16 -2.76
N ALA A 176 -2.51 15.77 -1.58
CA ALA A 176 -1.28 16.52 -1.29
C ALA A 176 -0.08 15.57 -1.21
N LEU A 177 -0.24 14.41 -0.56
CA LEU A 177 0.78 13.37 -0.51
C LEU A 177 1.07 12.79 -1.89
N ARG A 178 0.04 12.62 -2.73
CA ARG A 178 0.19 12.16 -4.11
C ARG A 178 1.12 13.08 -4.90
N GLU A 179 0.86 14.39 -4.86
CA GLU A 179 1.69 15.36 -5.57
C GLU A 179 3.09 15.50 -4.97
N HIS A 180 3.23 15.40 -3.64
CA HIS A 180 4.54 15.34 -2.99
C HIS A 180 5.35 14.13 -3.45
N LEU A 181 4.71 12.96 -3.61
CA LEU A 181 5.38 11.71 -3.95
C LEU A 181 5.64 11.53 -5.46
N ARG A 182 4.82 12.11 -6.34
CA ARG A 182 4.89 11.93 -7.81
C ARG A 182 6.29 12.12 -8.42
N PRO A 183 7.11 13.13 -8.03
CA PRO A 183 8.44 13.31 -8.60
C PRO A 183 9.39 12.14 -8.34
N PHE A 184 9.18 11.37 -7.27
CA PHE A 184 10.03 10.23 -6.92
C PHE A 184 9.77 9.00 -7.79
N PHE A 185 8.62 8.94 -8.48
CA PHE A 185 8.28 7.85 -9.40
C PHE A 185 8.53 8.20 -10.88
N SER A 186 8.57 9.49 -11.22
CA SER A 186 8.78 9.95 -12.61
C SER A 186 10.26 9.99 -13.02
N ALA A 187 11.19 9.91 -12.06
CA ALA A 187 12.62 10.01 -12.32
C ALA A 187 13.26 8.74 -12.95
N ASN A 188 12.51 7.63 -13.05
CA ASN A 188 13.01 6.35 -13.57
C ASN A 188 12.57 6.04 -15.02
N SER A 189 11.84 6.93 -15.70
CA SER A 189 11.42 6.73 -17.11
C SER A 189 12.55 6.95 -18.14
N GLY A 190 13.79 7.15 -17.70
CA GLY A 190 14.93 7.50 -18.54
C GLY A 190 15.80 6.32 -18.91
N LYS A 191 15.44 5.63 -20.02
CA LYS A 191 16.30 5.00 -21.06
C LYS A 191 15.64 3.72 -21.61
N ALA A 192 14.64 3.90 -22.46
CA ALA A 192 14.45 3.01 -23.60
C ALA A 192 15.13 3.69 -24.79
N GLY A 193 16.36 3.28 -25.10
CA GLY A 193 17.07 3.62 -26.33
C GLY A 193 16.77 2.60 -27.41
#